data_AF-A0A377U042-F1
#
_entry.id   AF-A0A377U042-F1
#
_cell.length_a   1.000
_cell.length_b   1.000
_cell.length_c   1.000
_cell.angle_alpha   90.00
_cell.angle_beta   90.00
_cell.angle_gamma   90.00
#
_symmetry.space_group_name_H-M   'P 1'
#
loop_
_entity.id
_entity.type
_entity.pdbx_description
1 polymer ?
#
loop_
_entity_poly.entity_id
_entity_poly.type
_entity_poly.pdbx_seq_one_letter_code
_entity_poly.pdbx_strand_id
1 'polypeptide(L)' 'MAVRIAMDRKEILRDQVRAILRASAFGKLRIMFPMIISVEEVRALKKEIEIYKQELRDGR' A
#
# COMPACT_ATOMS: atom_id res chain seq x y z
N MET A 1 4.85 0.22 -16.34
CA MET A 1 5.56 1.49 -16.08
C MET A 1 5.05 2.25 -14.85
N ALA A 2 3.83 2.00 -14.31
CA ALA A 2 3.32 2.74 -13.15
C ALA A 2 3.65 2.16 -11.76
N VAL A 3 3.65 0.83 -11.59
CA VAL A 3 4.08 0.22 -10.32
C VAL A 3 5.53 0.55 -10.00
N ARG A 4 6.41 0.58 -11.00
CA ARG A 4 7.81 0.98 -10.80
C ARG A 4 7.92 2.43 -10.27
N ILE A 5 7.11 3.38 -10.75
CA ILE A 5 7.09 4.76 -10.23
C ILE A 5 6.52 4.80 -8.80
N ALA A 6 5.49 4.00 -8.49
CA ALA A 6 4.98 3.87 -7.12
C ALA A 6 6.02 3.23 -6.16
N MET A 7 6.87 2.34 -6.68
CA MET A 7 8.02 1.78 -5.96
C MET A 7 9.22 2.73 -5.90
N ASP A 8 9.34 3.68 -6.84
CA ASP A 8 10.36 4.73 -6.86
C ASP A 8 10.04 5.84 -5.84
N ARG A 9 8.74 6.12 -5.65
CA ARG A 9 8.22 7.06 -4.64
C ARG A 9 7.48 6.34 -3.52
N LYS A 10 8.20 5.46 -2.82
CA LYS A 10 7.66 4.71 -1.67
C LYS A 10 6.99 5.59 -0.62
N GLU A 11 7.47 6.81 -0.41
CA GLU A 11 6.87 7.75 0.55
C GLU A 11 5.43 8.10 0.19
N ILE A 12 5.13 8.39 -1.08
CA ILE A 12 3.75 8.69 -1.52
C ILE A 12 2.86 7.46 -1.34
N LEU A 13 3.37 6.28 -1.71
CA LEU A 13 2.65 5.02 -1.52
C LEU A 13 2.36 4.76 -0.04
N ARG A 14 3.35 4.98 0.83
CA ARG A 14 3.21 4.84 2.28
C ARG A 14 2.13 5.75 2.84
N ASP A 15 2.18 7.04 2.54
CA ASP A 15 1.23 8.03 3.05
C ASP A 15 -0.20 7.74 2.56
N GLN A 16 -0.38 7.38 1.29
CA GLN A 16 -1.69 6.97 0.77
C GLN A 16 -2.22 5.69 1.42
N VAL A 17 -1.40 4.64 1.49
CA VAL A 17 -1.81 3.36 2.09
C VAL A 17 -2.12 3.52 3.57
N ARG A 18 -1.31 4.28 4.32
CA ARG A 18 -1.58 4.58 5.74
C ARG A 18 -2.89 5.34 5.93
N ALA A 19 -3.15 6.35 5.11
CA ALA A 19 -4.40 7.10 5.17
C ALA A 19 -5.62 6.20 4.91
N ILE A 20 -5.54 5.34 3.88
CA ILE A 20 -6.62 4.39 3.55
C ILE A 20 -6.79 3.34 4.65
N LEU A 21 -5.71 2.80 5.21
CA LEU A 21 -5.76 1.82 6.31
C LEU A 21 -6.40 2.43 7.56
N ARG A 22 -6.09 3.69 7.90
CA ARG A 22 -6.75 4.43 8.98
C ARG A 22 -8.23 4.65 8.68
N ALA A 23 -8.57 5.07 7.46
CA ALA A 23 -9.97 5.22 7.04
C ALA A 23 -10.73 3.89 7.04
N SER A 24 -10.05 2.77 6.81
CA SER A 24 -10.64 1.42 6.86
C SER A 24 -11.09 1.00 8.25
N ALA A 25 -10.69 1.71 9.31
CA ALA A 25 -11.26 1.52 10.65
C ALA A 25 -12.74 1.97 10.72
N PHE A 26 -13.16 2.87 9.82
CA PHE A 26 -14.51 3.43 9.79
C PHE A 26 -15.45 2.73 8.79
N GLY A 27 -14.94 1.77 8.00
CA GLY A 27 -15.74 1.06 6.99
C GLY A 27 -14.90 0.16 6.09
N LYS A 28 -15.57 -0.71 5.31
CA LYS A 28 -14.89 -1.68 4.44
C LYS A 28 -14.37 -1.01 3.16
N LEU A 29 -13.09 -0.63 3.17
CA LEU A 29 -12.38 -0.07 2.02
C LEU A 29 -11.66 -1.15 1.20
N ARG A 30 -11.48 -0.89 -0.10
CA ARG A 30 -10.68 -1.73 -1.01
C ARG A 30 -9.66 -0.86 -1.73
N ILE A 31 -8.42 -1.35 -1.84
CA ILE A 31 -7.33 -0.68 -2.54
C ILE A 31 -7.13 -1.36 -3.89
N MET A 32 -7.05 -0.57 -4.96
CA MET A 32 -6.77 -1.05 -6.32
C MET A 32 -5.48 -0.43 -6.84
N PHE A 33 -4.62 -1.24 -7.45
CA PHE A 33 -3.37 -0.79 -8.06
C PHE A 33 -3.50 -0.85 -9.59
N PRO A 34 -3.46 0.28 -10.30
CA PRO A 34 -3.55 0.28 -11.76
C PRO A 34 -2.25 -0.22 -12.40
N MET A 35 -2.38 -0.79 -13.60
CA MET A 35 -1.24 -1.19 -14.45
C MET A 35 -0.27 -2.19 -13.80
N ILE A 36 -0.80 -3.20 -13.10
CA ILE A 36 -0.07 -4.40 -12.69
C ILE A 36 0.20 -5.25 -13.93
N ILE A 37 1.46 -5.57 -14.22
CA ILE A 37 1.87 -6.39 -15.36
C ILE A 37 2.38 -7.76 -14.95
N SER A 38 2.65 -7.99 -13.66
CA SER A 38 3.20 -9.27 -13.17
C SER A 38 2.77 -9.60 -11.73
N VAL A 39 2.74 -10.89 -11.41
CA VAL A 39 2.37 -11.39 -10.08
C VAL A 39 3.39 -10.95 -9.01
N GLU A 40 4.66 -10.80 -9.39
CA GLU A 40 5.72 -10.33 -8.50
C GLU A 40 5.47 -8.91 -7.98
N GLU A 41 4.93 -8.03 -8.82
CA GLU A 41 4.54 -6.67 -8.44
C GLU A 41 3.43 -6.70 -7.38
N VAL A 42 2.44 -7.57 -7.56
CA VAL A 42 1.37 -7.77 -6.56
C VAL A 42 1.94 -8.27 -5.25
N ARG A 43 2.86 -9.24 -5.29
CA ARG A 43 3.51 -9.78 -4.08
C ARG A 43 4.33 -8.70 -3.36
N ALA A 44 5.08 -7.87 -4.09
CA ALA A 44 5.85 -6.78 -3.51
C ALA A 44 4.95 -5.72 -2.86
N LEU A 45 3.90 -5.28 -3.54
CA LEU A 45 2.92 -4.34 -2.99
C LEU A 45 2.24 -4.89 -1.74
N LYS A 46 1.81 -6.15 -1.78
CA LYS A 46 1.17 -6.81 -0.64
C LYS A 46 2.10 -6.88 0.58
N LYS A 47 3.41 -7.08 0.35
CA LYS A 47 4.42 -7.06 1.40
C LYS A 47 4.58 -5.67 2.02
N GLU A 48 4.64 -4.61 1.21
CA GLU A 48 4.71 -3.23 1.71
C GLU A 48 3.46 -2.83 2.50
N ILE A 49 2.27 -3.18 2.01
CA ILE A 49 1.01 -2.90 2.74
C ILE A 49 1.02 -3.57 4.12
N GLU A 50 1.48 -4.81 4.23
CA GLU A 50 1.54 -5.50 5.52
C GLU A 50 2.57 -4.85 6.46
N ILE A 51 3.69 -4.32 5.96
CA ILE A 51 4.64 -3.53 6.75
C ILE A 51 3.93 -2.29 7.31
N TYR A 52 3.27 -1.50 6.47
CA TYR A 52 2.59 -0.26 6.90
C TYR A 52 1.45 -0.53 7.88
N LYS A 53 0.75 -1.64 7.70
CA LYS A 53 -0.29 -2.10 8.62
C LYS A 53 0.28 -2.52 9.96
N GLN A 54 1.45 -3.17 9.98
CA GLN A 54 2.17 -3.45 11.22
C GLN A 54 2.65 -2.19 11.91
N GLU A 55 3.23 -1.22 11.18
CA GLU A 55 3.65 0.06 11.77
C GLU A 55 2.48 0.81 12.41
N LEU A 56 1.32 0.86 11.73
CA LEU A 56 0.11 1.47 12.28
C LEU A 56 -0.40 0.75 13.54
N ARG A 57 -0.09 -0.55 13.69
CA ARG A 57 -0.47 -1.35 14.85
C ARG A 57 0.51 -1.20 16.02
N ASP A 58 1.79 -0.98 15.73
CA ASP A 58 2.85 -0.75 16.72
C ASP A 58 2.78 0.67 17.32
N GLY A 59 2.01 1.58 16.72
CA GLY A 59 1.74 2.92 17.26
C GLY A 59 2.92 3.89 17.18
N ARG A 60 3.92 3.61 16.35
CA ARG A 60 5.00 4.54 15.99
C ARG A 60 4.64 5.43 14.80
#